data_AF-A0A6V8D6W5-F1
#
_entry.id   AF-A0A6V8D6W5-F1
#
_cell.length_a   1.000
_cell.length_b   1.000
_cell.length_c   1.000
_cell.angle_alpha   90.00
_cell.angle_beta   90.00
_cell.angle_gamma   90.00
#
_symmetry.space_group_name_H-M   'P 1'
#
loop_
_entity.id
_entity.type
_entity.pdbx_description
1 polymer ?
#
loop_
_entity_poly.entity_id
_entity_poly.type
_entity_poly.pdbx_seq_one_letter_code
_entity_poly.pdbx_strand_id
1 'polypeptide(L)'
;DDFTSTLGHSRELGRILGRPVKWVEDLAGDKAMTAIEALVDGDILMLNNVRMYDEEIKTKGTFEAMAETQMVQKLASVADLYVYDAFACAHRATPSGVGFTHLIPCVAGDLMA
;
A
#
# COMPACT_ATOMS: atom_id res chain seq x y z
N ASP A 1 -13.83 8.84 15.64
CA ASP A 1 -12.97 8.62 14.47
C ASP A 1 -12.51 7.18 14.44
N ASP A 2 -13.03 6.40 13.50
CA ASP A 2 -12.78 4.95 13.38
C ASP A 2 -11.46 4.61 12.66
N PHE A 3 -10.72 5.60 12.19
CA PHE A 3 -9.44 5.39 11.51
C PHE A 3 -8.28 5.47 12.50
N THR A 4 -7.61 4.34 12.71
CA THR A 4 -6.38 4.24 13.48
C THR A 4 -5.16 4.13 12.56
N SER A 5 -3.98 4.49 13.05
CA SER A 5 -2.73 4.23 12.34
C SER A 5 -2.42 2.73 12.25
N THR A 6 -1.52 2.37 11.34
CA THR A 6 -1.06 0.97 11.17
C THR A 6 0.05 0.58 12.15
N LEU A 7 0.44 1.44 13.10
CA LEU A 7 1.54 1.16 14.05
C LEU A 7 1.27 -0.08 14.92
N GLY A 8 0.04 -0.30 15.36
CA GLY A 8 -0.33 -1.51 16.10
C GLY A 8 -0.19 -2.77 15.24
N HIS A 9 -0.56 -2.65 13.96
CA HIS A 9 -0.54 -3.74 12.98
C HIS A 9 0.89 -4.14 12.64
N SER A 10 1.81 -3.17 12.49
CA SER A 10 3.22 -3.45 12.21
C SER A 10 3.89 -4.22 13.34
N ARG A 11 3.58 -3.86 14.59
CA ARG A 11 4.07 -4.57 15.78
C ARG A 11 3.59 -6.02 15.83
N GLU A 12 2.30 -6.25 15.60
CA GLU A 12 1.73 -7.59 15.64
C GLU A 12 2.22 -8.46 14.48
N LEU A 13 2.32 -7.89 13.27
CA LEU A 13 2.90 -8.59 12.12
C LEU A 13 4.34 -9.00 12.39
N GLY A 14 5.17 -8.10 12.95
CA GLY A 14 6.54 -8.42 13.31
C GLY A 14 6.63 -9.54 14.36
N ARG A 15 5.72 -9.57 15.33
CA ARG A 15 5.62 -10.65 16.32
C ARG A 15 5.29 -11.99 15.67
N ILE A 16 4.34 -12.03 14.73
CA ILE A 16 3.92 -13.26 14.03
C ILE A 16 5.05 -13.79 13.12
N LEU A 17 5.71 -12.89 12.39
CA LEU A 17 6.78 -13.25 11.46
C LEU A 17 8.11 -13.58 12.15
N GLY A 18 8.28 -13.19 13.43
CA GLY A 18 9.57 -13.27 14.12
C GLY A 18 10.64 -12.37 13.49
N ARG A 19 10.23 -11.32 12.78
CA ARG A 19 11.10 -10.41 12.02
C ARG A 19 10.71 -8.95 12.29
N PRO A 20 11.66 -8.00 12.25
CA PRO A 20 11.34 -6.59 12.40
C PRO A 20 10.51 -6.10 11.22
N VAL A 21 9.43 -5.39 11.52
CA VAL A 21 8.62 -4.63 10.54
C VAL A 21 8.79 -3.15 10.87
N LYS A 22 9.49 -2.42 9.98
CA LYS A 22 9.61 -0.97 10.08
C LYS A 22 8.22 -0.36 9.84
N TRP A 23 7.96 0.79 10.45
CA TRP A 23 6.71 1.52 10.24
C TRP A 23 7.01 2.99 10.01
N VAL A 24 6.27 3.60 9.10
CA VAL A 24 6.36 5.02 8.79
C VAL A 24 4.99 5.67 8.92
N GLU A 25 4.93 6.83 9.56
CA GLU A 25 3.72 7.65 9.70
C GLU A 25 3.46 8.45 8.41
N ASP A 26 3.45 7.76 7.28
CA ASP A 26 3.24 8.32 5.95
C ASP A 26 2.83 7.19 4.99
N LEU A 27 2.26 7.55 3.85
CA LEU A 27 1.86 6.61 2.82
C LEU A 27 2.61 6.84 1.50
N ALA A 28 2.62 8.07 1.00
CA ALA A 28 3.25 8.43 -0.27
C ALA A 28 3.87 9.84 -0.24
N GLY A 29 4.05 10.43 0.93
CA GLY A 29 4.83 11.66 1.12
C GLY A 29 6.33 11.38 1.24
N ASP A 30 7.09 12.44 1.51
CA ASP A 30 8.55 12.39 1.53
C ASP A 30 9.12 11.42 2.58
N LYS A 31 8.41 11.25 3.72
CA LYS A 31 8.84 10.30 4.76
C LYS A 31 8.69 8.86 4.27
N ALA A 32 7.60 8.56 3.58
CA ALA A 32 7.40 7.24 2.98
C ALA A 32 8.45 6.96 1.91
N MET A 33 8.69 7.89 0.98
CA MET A 33 9.68 7.71 -0.08
C MET A 33 11.09 7.50 0.48
N THR A 34 11.51 8.32 1.44
CA THR A 34 12.80 8.17 2.12
C THR A 34 12.91 6.82 2.83
N ALA A 35 11.84 6.37 3.48
CA ALA A 35 11.83 5.08 4.19
C ALA A 35 11.89 3.89 3.23
N ILE A 36 11.26 3.99 2.05
CA ILE A 36 11.30 2.97 0.99
C ILE A 36 12.70 2.89 0.38
N GLU A 37 13.31 4.04 0.03
CA GLU A 37 14.66 4.10 -0.55
C GLU A 37 15.75 3.55 0.38
N ALA A 38 15.51 3.58 1.70
CA ALA A 38 16.43 3.06 2.71
C ALA A 38 16.28 1.54 2.97
N LEU A 39 15.36 0.85 2.28
CA LEU A 39 15.18 -0.59 2.43
C LEU A 39 16.31 -1.36 1.76
N VAL A 40 16.67 -2.49 2.36
CA VAL A 40 17.54 -3.50 1.75
C VAL A 40 16.79 -4.81 1.60
N ASP A 41 17.35 -5.73 0.81
CA ASP A 41 16.75 -7.05 0.57
C ASP A 41 16.35 -7.75 1.88
N GLY A 42 15.07 -8.09 1.98
CA GLY A 42 14.50 -8.74 3.16
C GLY A 42 14.00 -7.79 4.25
N ASP A 43 14.10 -6.47 4.10
CA ASP A 43 13.40 -5.55 4.98
C ASP A 43 11.88 -5.57 4.72
N ILE A 44 11.10 -5.27 5.76
CA ILE A 44 9.65 -5.12 5.67
C ILE A 44 9.30 -3.73 6.20
N LEU A 45 8.59 -2.96 5.38
CA LEU A 45 8.06 -1.64 5.74
C LEU A 45 6.54 -1.65 5.69
N MET A 46 5.90 -1.18 6.75
CA MET A 46 4.47 -0.92 6.80
C MET A 46 4.20 0.56 6.69
N LEU A 47 3.51 0.95 5.63
CA LEU A 47 3.01 2.31 5.41
C LEU A 47 1.78 2.59 6.28
N ASN A 48 1.41 3.86 6.40
CA ASN A 48 0.25 4.27 7.18
C ASN A 48 -1.08 3.87 6.51
N ASN A 49 -2.18 4.06 7.22
CA ASN A 49 -3.52 3.66 6.78
C ASN A 49 -3.94 4.38 5.49
N VAL A 50 -4.12 3.63 4.39
CA VAL A 50 -4.53 4.17 3.08
C VAL A 50 -5.81 5.00 3.15
N ARG A 51 -6.74 4.67 4.06
CA ARG A 51 -8.01 5.40 4.22
C ARG A 51 -7.88 6.72 4.95
N MET A 52 -6.70 7.04 5.49
CA MET A 52 -6.42 8.40 5.98
C MET A 52 -6.10 9.36 4.83
N TYR A 53 -5.90 8.85 3.60
CA TYR A 53 -5.76 9.67 2.41
C TYR A 53 -7.09 9.87 1.72
N ASP A 54 -7.42 11.13 1.47
CA ASP A 54 -8.67 11.53 0.82
C ASP A 54 -8.85 10.89 -0.55
N GLU A 55 -7.76 10.73 -1.32
CA GLU A 55 -7.79 10.10 -2.65
C GLU A 55 -8.32 8.66 -2.58
N GLU A 56 -7.98 7.88 -1.54
CA GLU A 56 -8.42 6.49 -1.39
C GLU A 56 -9.94 6.36 -1.19
N ILE A 57 -10.54 7.32 -0.49
CA ILE A 57 -11.97 7.31 -0.15
C ILE A 57 -12.81 8.03 -1.21
N LYS A 58 -12.30 9.15 -1.76
CA LYS A 58 -13.09 10.08 -2.57
C LYS A 58 -12.95 9.83 -4.06
N THR A 59 -11.86 9.21 -4.53
CA THR A 59 -11.68 8.92 -5.95
C THR A 59 -12.69 7.88 -6.39
N LYS A 60 -13.45 8.20 -7.43
CA LYS A 60 -14.40 7.31 -8.08
C LYS A 60 -14.23 7.45 -9.58
N GLY A 61 -14.43 6.37 -10.31
CA GLY A 61 -14.32 6.39 -11.76
C GLY A 61 -13.78 5.09 -12.32
N THR A 62 -13.11 5.20 -13.46
CA THR A 62 -12.50 4.08 -14.16
C THR A 62 -11.18 3.67 -13.50
N PHE A 63 -10.61 2.55 -13.94
CA PHE A 63 -9.32 2.09 -13.42
C PHE A 63 -8.17 3.05 -13.78
N GLU A 64 -8.27 3.75 -14.91
CA GLU A 64 -7.35 4.81 -15.28
C GLU A 64 -7.41 5.97 -14.27
N ALA A 65 -8.61 6.39 -13.85
CA ALA A 65 -8.74 7.44 -12.84
C ALA A 65 -8.11 7.05 -11.49
N MET A 66 -8.12 5.76 -11.14
CA MET A 66 -7.44 5.26 -9.94
C MET A 66 -5.91 5.29 -10.10
N ALA A 67 -5.41 4.97 -11.29
CA ALA A 67 -3.99 4.98 -11.61
C ALA A 67 -3.38 6.39 -11.58
N GLU A 68 -4.14 7.43 -11.95
CA GLU A 68 -3.70 8.84 -11.95
C GLU A 68 -3.62 9.48 -10.55
N THR A 69 -4.02 8.78 -9.48
CA THR A 69 -3.91 9.33 -8.12
C THR A 69 -2.45 9.51 -7.71
N GLN A 70 -2.17 10.57 -6.94
CA GLN A 70 -0.79 10.91 -6.57
C GLN A 70 -0.13 9.79 -5.77
N MET A 71 -0.90 9.16 -4.87
CA MET A 71 -0.43 8.02 -4.10
C MET A 71 0.05 6.88 -5.00
N VAL A 72 -0.76 6.51 -6.00
CA VAL A 72 -0.45 5.39 -6.89
C VAL A 72 0.75 5.71 -7.77
N GLN A 73 0.78 6.88 -8.39
CA GLN A 73 1.90 7.31 -9.24
C GLN A 73 3.25 7.30 -8.48
N LYS A 74 3.27 7.84 -7.25
CA LYS A 74 4.49 7.88 -6.44
C LYS A 74 4.94 6.49 -5.99
N LEU A 75 4.03 5.66 -5.49
CA LEU A 75 4.40 4.32 -5.02
C LEU A 75 4.79 3.40 -6.19
N ALA A 76 4.13 3.54 -7.35
CA ALA A 76 4.47 2.77 -8.54
C ALA A 76 5.85 3.15 -9.11
N SER A 77 6.32 4.39 -8.93
CA SER A 77 7.65 4.80 -9.41
C SER A 77 8.82 4.20 -8.62
N VAL A 78 8.56 3.61 -7.46
CA VAL A 78 9.57 3.00 -6.58
C VAL A 78 9.32 1.51 -6.34
N ALA A 79 8.38 0.90 -7.05
CA ALA A 79 8.04 -0.51 -6.92
C ALA A 79 8.13 -1.21 -8.28
N ASP A 80 8.74 -2.39 -8.31
CA ASP A 80 8.86 -3.20 -9.53
C ASP A 80 7.65 -4.11 -9.77
N LEU A 81 6.92 -4.47 -8.70
CA LEU A 81 5.83 -5.45 -8.73
C LEU A 81 4.74 -5.06 -7.72
N TYR A 82 3.48 -5.23 -8.14
CA TYR A 82 2.33 -5.14 -7.25
C TYR A 82 1.76 -6.53 -6.96
N VAL A 83 1.77 -6.92 -5.68
CA VAL A 83 1.15 -8.15 -5.21
C VAL A 83 -0.19 -7.81 -4.56
N TYR A 84 -1.29 -8.28 -5.15
CA TYR A 84 -2.62 -8.06 -4.61
C TYR A 84 -3.12 -9.28 -3.83
N ASP A 85 -3.13 -9.15 -2.51
CA ASP A 85 -3.49 -10.24 -1.58
C ASP A 85 -4.67 -9.89 -0.66
N ALA A 86 -5.49 -8.92 -1.06
CA ALA A 86 -6.58 -8.37 -0.24
C ALA A 86 -7.98 -8.82 -0.70
N PHE A 87 -8.27 -10.13 -0.71
CA PHE A 87 -9.55 -10.68 -1.21
C PHE A 87 -10.78 -10.05 -0.55
N ALA A 88 -10.74 -9.82 0.76
CA ALA A 88 -11.81 -9.16 1.52
C ALA A 88 -12.14 -7.75 1.00
N CYS A 89 -11.24 -7.12 0.26
CA CYS A 89 -11.38 -5.80 -0.32
C CYS A 89 -11.59 -5.81 -1.84
N ALA A 90 -11.48 -6.96 -2.53
CA ALA A 90 -11.43 -7.07 -3.99
C ALA A 90 -12.70 -6.58 -4.71
N HIS A 91 -13.84 -6.58 -4.01
CA HIS A 91 -15.11 -6.06 -4.53
C HIS A 91 -15.16 -4.52 -4.62
N ARG A 92 -14.11 -3.80 -4.21
CA ARG A 92 -14.06 -2.33 -4.23
C ARG A 92 -12.97 -1.86 -5.18
N ALA A 93 -13.35 -1.00 -6.13
CA ALA A 93 -12.40 -0.27 -6.96
C ALA A 93 -11.92 0.96 -6.18
N THR A 94 -10.74 0.86 -5.56
CA THR A 94 -10.06 1.98 -4.90
C THR A 94 -8.65 2.16 -5.45
N PRO A 95 -8.03 3.35 -5.29
CA PRO A 95 -6.66 3.61 -5.74
C PRO A 95 -5.65 2.55 -5.31
N SER A 96 -5.62 2.20 -4.01
CA SER A 96 -4.69 1.20 -3.48
C SER A 96 -4.95 -0.23 -3.96
N GLY A 97 -6.16 -0.53 -4.44
CA GLY A 97 -6.57 -1.86 -4.88
C GLY A 97 -6.40 -2.10 -6.38
N VAL A 98 -6.81 -1.15 -7.22
CA VAL A 98 -6.81 -1.34 -8.69
C VAL A 98 -5.87 -0.38 -9.43
N GLY A 99 -5.43 0.71 -8.80
CA GLY A 99 -4.67 1.76 -9.49
C GLY A 99 -3.32 1.29 -10.02
N PHE A 100 -2.62 0.40 -9.31
CA PHE A 100 -1.30 -0.10 -9.71
C PHE A 100 -1.33 -1.02 -10.94
N THR A 101 -2.48 -1.64 -11.23
CA THR A 101 -2.61 -2.70 -12.24
C THR A 101 -2.32 -2.24 -13.67
N HIS A 102 -2.38 -0.93 -13.93
CA HIS A 102 -2.07 -0.32 -15.22
C HIS A 102 -0.64 0.20 -15.34
N LEU A 103 0.10 0.29 -14.23
CA LEU A 103 1.41 0.94 -14.19
C LEU A 103 2.55 -0.07 -14.05
N ILE A 104 2.36 -1.11 -13.24
CA ILE A 104 3.37 -2.13 -12.95
C ILE A 104 2.75 -3.53 -13.00
N PRO A 105 3.54 -4.59 -13.24
CA PRO A 105 3.01 -5.94 -13.28
C PRO A 105 2.30 -6.29 -11.97
N CYS A 106 1.07 -6.79 -12.10
CA CYS A 106 0.19 -7.16 -10.98
C CYS A 106 0.06 -8.67 -10.92
N VAL A 107 0.25 -9.23 -9.72
CA VAL A 107 0.08 -10.67 -9.46
C VAL A 107 -0.79 -10.89 -8.22
N ALA A 108 -1.47 -12.03 -8.18
CA ALA A 108 -2.22 -12.46 -7.00
C ALA A 108 -1.24 -12.99 -5.94
N GLY A 109 -1.47 -12.63 -4.67
CA GLY A 109 -0.85 -13.32 -3.53
C GLY A 109 -1.53 -14.65 -3.22
N ASP A 110 -0.98 -15.40 -2.27
CA ASP A 110 -1.45 -16.75 -1.94
C ASP A 110 -2.87 -16.79 -1.37
N LEU A 111 -3.33 -15.73 -0.68
CA LEU A 111 -4.70 -15.65 -0.17
C LEU A 111 -5.70 -15.32 -1.28
N MET A 112 -5.24 -14.66 -2.34
CA MET A 112 -6.05 -14.29 -3.49
C MET A 112 -6.19 -15.41 -4.54
N ALA A 113 -5.16 -16.25 -4.70
CA ALA A 113 -5.07 -17.33 -5.69
C ALA A 113 -6.01 -18.52 -5.40
#